data_AF-A0AAU2IKW5-F1
#
_entry.id   AF-A0AAU2IKW5-F1
#
_cell.length_a   1.000
_cell.length_b   1.000
_cell.length_c   1.000
_cell.angle_alpha   90.00
_cell.angle_beta   90.00
_cell.angle_gamma   90.00
#
_symmetry.space_group_name_H-M   'P 1'
#
loop_
_entity.id
_entity.type
_entity.pdbx_description
1 polymer ?
#
loop_
_entity_poly.entity_id
_entity_poly.type
_entity_poly.pdbx_seq_one_letter_code
_entity_poly.pdbx_strand_id
1 'polypeptide(L)' 'MSHPTPSWASVRRSDRLAGTPVVKRGAHWWLVSPSGFLLPSEPAFTGELQRFATLLAAADRAVAEIRAQNQAAPKAQR' A
#
# COMPACT_ATOMS: atom_id res chain seq x y z
N MET A 1 -3.20 -29.04 12.60
CA MET A 1 -3.62 -27.89 13.43
C MET A 1 -3.69 -26.68 12.51
N SER A 2 -4.87 -26.11 12.32
CA SER A 2 -5.04 -24.91 11.46
C SER A 2 -4.56 -23.70 12.23
N HIS A 3 -3.51 -23.04 11.75
CA HIS A 3 -3.03 -21.79 12.33
C HIS A 3 -4.13 -20.72 12.17
N PRO A 4 -4.55 -20.02 13.24
CA PRO A 4 -5.49 -18.93 13.10
C PRO A 4 -4.84 -17.88 12.19
N THR A 5 -5.48 -17.59 11.07
CA THR A 5 -5.03 -16.55 10.16
C THR A 5 -5.02 -15.26 10.96
N PRO A 6 -3.84 -14.65 11.18
CA PRO A 6 -3.76 -13.48 12.03
C PRO A 6 -4.58 -12.36 11.39
N SER A 7 -5.32 -11.60 12.19
CA SER A 7 -6.31 -10.62 11.72
C SER A 7 -5.77 -9.60 10.72
N TRP A 8 -4.45 -9.36 10.71
CA TRP A 8 -3.75 -8.53 9.73
C TRP A 8 -3.82 -9.07 8.30
N ALA A 9 -3.99 -10.37 8.11
CA ALA A 9 -4.13 -11.01 6.80
C ALA A 9 -5.49 -10.71 6.13
N SER A 10 -6.48 -10.26 6.91
CA SER A 10 -7.80 -9.83 6.40
C SER A 10 -7.86 -8.34 6.06
N VAL A 11 -6.80 -7.57 6.30
CA VAL A 11 -6.75 -6.17 5.83
C VAL A 11 -6.61 -6.17 4.31
N ARG A 12 -7.51 -5.44 3.62
CA ARG A 12 -7.41 -5.31 2.16
C ARG A 12 -6.02 -4.79 1.81
N ARG A 13 -5.34 -5.46 0.88
CA ARG A 13 -3.99 -5.06 0.43
C ARG A 13 -3.94 -3.59 -0.01
N SER A 14 -5.05 -3.06 -0.52
CA SER A 14 -5.23 -1.67 -0.93
C SER A 14 -5.04 -0.65 0.19
N ASP A 15 -5.26 -1.04 1.44
CA ASP A 15 -5.11 -0.15 2.60
C ASP A 15 -3.71 -0.23 3.21
N ARG A 16 -2.89 -1.21 2.79
CA ARG A 16 -1.57 -1.50 3.34
C ARG A 16 -0.48 -0.89 2.48
N LEU A 17 0.43 -0.17 3.12
CA LEU A 17 1.56 0.47 2.45
C LEU A 17 2.57 -0.61 2.00
N ALA A 18 2.59 -0.96 0.71
CA ALA A 18 3.58 -1.85 0.09
C ALA A 18 3.94 -3.14 0.86
N GLY A 19 2.97 -3.77 1.53
CA GLY A 19 3.22 -5.00 2.31
C GLY A 19 3.88 -4.78 3.67
N THR A 20 4.14 -3.54 4.07
CA THR A 20 4.61 -3.17 5.41
C THR A 20 3.50 -3.38 6.46
N PRO A 21 3.84 -3.46 7.76
CA PRO A 21 2.83 -3.48 8.82
C PRO A 21 2.17 -2.11 9.05
N VAL A 22 1.95 -1.31 8.00
CA VAL A 22 1.37 0.03 8.09
C VAL A 22 0.14 0.13 7.19
N VAL A 23 -0.95 0.67 7.73
CA VAL A 23 -2.21 0.83 6.99
C VAL A 23 -2.76 2.25 7.14
N LYS A 24 -3.37 2.79 6.07
CA LYS A 24 -4.10 4.06 6.13
C LYS A 24 -5.58 3.78 6.31
N ARG A 25 -6.21 4.35 7.35
CA ARG A 25 -7.67 4.28 7.55
C ARG A 25 -8.23 5.67 7.76
N GLY A 26 -9.03 6.12 6.81
CA GLY A 26 -9.48 7.51 6.75
C GLY A 26 -8.28 8.47 6.67
N ALA A 27 -8.22 9.42 7.59
CA ALA A 27 -7.13 10.39 7.68
C ALA A 27 -5.90 9.91 8.47
N HIS A 28 -5.97 8.76 9.13
CA HIS A 28 -4.95 8.32 10.08
C HIS A 28 -4.14 7.12 9.59
N TRP A 29 -2.86 7.11 9.96
CA TRP A 29 -1.94 6.00 9.78
C TRP A 29 -1.97 5.09 11.00
N TRP A 30 -1.97 3.78 10.80
CA TRP A 30 -1.96 2.79 11.88
C TRP A 30 -0.85 1.77 11.65
N LEU A 31 -0.10 1.47 12.70
CA LEU A 31 0.81 0.33 12.75
C LEU A 31 0.03 -0.93 13.12
N VAL A 32 0.31 -2.02 12.44
CA VAL A 32 -0.32 -3.31 12.67
C VAL A 32 0.68 -4.22 13.38
N SER A 33 0.35 -4.60 14.61
CA SER A 33 1.10 -5.59 15.38
C SER A 33 0.26 -6.86 15.56
N PRO A 34 0.86 -7.98 16.01
CA PRO A 34 0.10 -9.16 16.42
C PRO A 34 -0.92 -8.86 17.53
N SER A 35 -0.65 -7.86 18.36
CA SER A 35 -1.49 -7.41 19.47
C SER A 35 -2.58 -6.40 19.08
N GLY A 36 -2.58 -5.88 17.85
CA GLY A 36 -3.64 -4.99 17.36
C GLY A 36 -3.16 -3.86 16.46
N PHE A 37 -3.91 -2.75 16.49
CA PHE A 37 -3.58 -1.54 15.73
C PHE A 37 -3.09 -0.45 16.69
N LEU A 38 -1.96 0.17 16.36
CA LEU A 38 -1.37 1.26 17.13
C LEU A 38 -1.37 2.54 16.29
N LEU A 39 -1.92 3.61 16.85
CA LEU A 39 -1.87 4.95 16.26
C LEU A 39 -0.49 5.57 16.58
N PRO A 40 0.34 5.92 15.59
CA PRO A 40 1.58 6.62 15.86
C PRO A 40 1.30 8.01 16.42
N SER A 41 1.94 8.37 17.53
CA SER A 41 1.84 9.69 18.15
C SER A 41 2.75 10.74 17.50
N GLU A 42 3.83 10.29 16.85
CA GLU A 42 4.87 11.18 16.32
C GLU A 42 4.47 11.81 14.97
N PRO A 43 4.30 13.15 14.89
CA PRO A 43 3.88 13.82 13.66
C PRO A 43 4.90 13.68 12.52
N ALA A 44 6.20 13.71 12.83
CA ALA A 44 7.25 13.53 11.82
C ALA A 44 7.18 12.14 11.17
N PHE A 45 6.93 11.10 11.97
CA PHE A 45 6.79 9.73 11.47
C PHE A 45 5.57 9.58 10.56
N THR A 46 4.41 10.12 10.96
CA THR A 46 3.20 10.09 10.11
C THR A 46 3.35 10.92 8.84
N GLY A 47 4.14 12.01 8.88
CA GLY A 47 4.52 12.78 7.71
C GLY A 47 5.34 11.97 6.69
N GLU A 48 6.33 11.22 7.14
CA GLU A 48 7.12 10.34 6.26
C GLU A 48 6.29 9.20 5.67
N LEU A 49 5.38 8.60 6.44
CA LEU A 49 4.43 7.60 5.91
C LEU A 49 3.56 8.19 4.80
N GLN A 50 3.06 9.42 4.99
CA GLN A 50 2.28 10.11 3.98
C GLN A 50 3.10 10.42 2.73
N ARG A 51 4.35 10.86 2.89
CA ARG A 51 5.26 11.12 1.76
C ARG A 51 5.56 9.86 0.98
N PHE A 52 5.87 8.76 1.66
CA PHE A 52 6.13 7.47 1.04
C PHE A 52 4.91 6.97 0.25
N ALA A 53 3.70 7.09 0.83
CA ALA A 53 2.46 6.72 0.15
C ALA A 53 2.23 7.52 -1.14
N THR A 54 2.53 8.83 -1.12
CA THR A 54 2.43 9.68 -2.32
C THR A 54 3.42 9.25 -3.40
N LEU A 55 4.68 8.97 -3.03
CA LEU A 55 5.70 8.52 -3.98
C LEU A 55 5.34 7.15 -4.58
N LEU A 56 4.84 6.22 -3.76
CA LEU A 56 4.41 4.91 -4.23
C LEU A 56 3.24 5.02 -5.21
N ALA A 57 2.23 5.84 -4.91
CA ALA A 57 1.11 6.07 -5.81
C ALA A 57 1.56 6.69 -7.15
N ALA A 58 2.54 7.61 -7.12
CA ALA A 58 3.13 8.16 -8.33
C ALA A 58 3.87 7.09 -9.16
N ALA A 59 4.62 6.21 -8.50
CA ALA A 59 5.30 5.09 -9.17
C ALA A 59 4.30 4.10 -9.78
N ASP A 60 3.27 3.70 -9.04
CA ASP A 60 2.21 2.80 -9.55
C ASP A 60 1.50 3.41 -10.76
N ARG A 61 1.24 4.72 -10.73
CA ARG A 61 0.67 5.45 -11.87
C ARG A 61 1.61 5.45 -13.07
N ALA A 62 2.89 5.74 -12.88
CA ALA A 62 3.87 5.72 -13.96
C ALA A 62 3.98 4.32 -14.60
N VAL A 63 3.98 3.26 -13.79
CA VAL A 63 3.95 1.88 -14.28
C VAL A 63 2.66 1.58 -15.05
N ALA A 64 1.52 2.04 -14.56
CA ALA A 64 0.24 1.88 -15.25
C ALA A 64 0.22 2.59 -16.61
N GLU A 65 0.77 3.80 -16.71
CA GLU A 65 0.89 4.57 -17.95
C GLU A 65 1.79 3.85 -18.97
N ILE A 66 2.96 3.33 -18.55
CA ILE A 66 3.84 2.52 -19.41
C ILE A 66 3.12 1.26 -19.90
N ARG A 67 2.40 0.56 -19.02
CA ARG A 67 1.62 -0.63 -19.41
C ARG A 67 0.51 -0.31 -20.41
N ALA A 68 -0.18 0.81 -20.22
CA ALA A 68 -1.21 1.26 -21.14
C ALA A 68 -0.64 1.61 -22.52
N GLN A 69 0.51 2.28 -22.57
CA GLN A 69 1.22 2.56 -23.83
C GLN A 69 1.63 1.28 -24.56
N ASN A 70 2.16 0.29 -23.83
CA ASN A 70 2.54 -1.00 -24.40
C ASN A 70 1.34 -1.82 -24.91
N GLN A 71 0.14 -1.63 -24.33
CA GLN A 71 -1.09 -2.26 -24.81
C GLN A 71 -1.73 -1.52 -25.99
N ALA A 72 -1.54 -0.20 -26.07
CA ALA A 72 -2.04 0.64 -27.15
C ALA A 72 -1.14 0.62 -28.40
N ALA A 73 0.13 0.22 -28.28
CA ALA A 73 0.95 -0.15 -29.42
C ALA A 73 0.30 -1.34 -30.13
N PRO A 74 -0.16 -1.21 -31.39
CA PRO A 74 -0.76 -2.32 -32.10
C PRO A 74 0.25 -3.47 -32.16
N LYS A 75 -0.22 -4.72 -32.13
CA LYS A 75 0.50 -5.85 -32.73
C LYS A 75 0.70 -5.56 -34.22
N ALA A 76 1.60 -4.65 -34.56
CA ALA A 76 2.21 -4.56 -35.86
C ALA A 76 3.39 -5.54 -35.83
N GLN A 77 3.07 -6.82 -36.00
CA GLN A 77 3.94 -7.95 -36.36
C GLN A 77 3.01 -9.18 -36.30
N ARG A 78 2.73 -9.95 -37.35
CA ARG A 78 3.33 -10.07 -38.68
C ARG A 78 2.38 -10.92 -39.53
#